data_AF-A0A351K468-F1
#
_entry.id   AF-A0A351K468-F1
#
_cell.length_a   1.000
_cell.length_b   1.000
_cell.length_c   1.000
_cell.angle_alpha   90.00
_cell.angle_beta   90.00
_cell.angle_gamma   90.00
#
_symmetry.space_group_name_H-M   'P 1'
#
loop_
_entity.id
_entity.type
_entity.pdbx_description
1 polymer ?
#
loop_
_entity_poly.entity_id
_entity_poly.type
_entity_poly.pdbx_seq_one_letter_code
_entity_poly.pdbx_strand_id
1 'polypeptide(L)' 'MTSTSIAFRVCEYGHDPANSNFGLEAADLLGLDPDQVFKTLIVLSGEEEMCAVVPVSGQLSL' A
#
# COMPACT_ATOMS: atom_id res chain seq x y z
N MET A 1 -2.09 11.48 11.84
CA MET A 1 -1.71 10.43 12.81
C MET A 1 -1.39 10.94 14.22
N THR A 2 -1.59 12.23 14.54
CA THR A 2 -1.34 12.77 15.89
C THR A 2 -2.62 13.05 16.71
N SER A 3 -3.81 12.88 16.13
CA SER A 3 -5.10 13.22 16.78
C SER A 3 -5.78 12.02 17.48
N THR A 4 -5.40 10.79 17.13
CA THR A 4 -5.96 9.56 17.71
C THR A 4 -4.80 8.71 18.18
N SER A 5 -4.80 8.29 19.46
CA SER A 5 -3.72 7.53 20.08
C SER A 5 -3.75 6.07 19.62
N ILE A 6 -3.39 5.85 18.36
CA ILE A 6 -3.28 4.53 17.74
C ILE A 6 -1.80 4.18 17.66
N ALA A 7 -1.42 3.01 18.14
CA ALA A 7 -0.04 2.54 18.05
C ALA A 7 0.33 2.24 16.58
N PHE A 8 1.45 2.78 16.12
CA PHE A 8 2.00 2.49 14.79
C PHE A 8 3.55 2.52 14.85
N ARG A 9 4.18 1.93 13.83
CA ARG A 9 5.63 1.97 13.62
C ARG A 9 5.90 2.34 12.17
N VAL A 10 6.93 3.16 11.95
CA VAL A 10 7.41 3.48 10.60
C VAL A 10 8.32 2.35 10.10
N CYS A 11 8.11 1.91 8.85
CA CYS A 11 8.95 0.94 8.15
C CYS A 11 9.62 1.64 6.97
N GLU A 12 10.91 1.93 7.08
CA GLU A 12 11.69 2.59 6.03
C GLU A 12 12.51 1.58 5.23
N TYR A 13 12.63 1.78 3.92
CA TYR A 13 13.46 0.97 3.03
C TYR A 13 14.07 1.86 1.94
N GLY A 14 15.18 1.40 1.35
CA GLY A 14 15.81 2.10 0.21
C GLY A 14 15.08 1.77 -1.08
N HIS A 15 14.37 2.74 -1.64
CA HIS A 15 13.65 2.60 -2.92
C HIS A 15 14.59 2.77 -4.12
N ASP A 16 14.49 1.90 -5.12
CA ASP A 16 15.12 2.12 -6.43
C ASP A 16 14.20 2.99 -7.32
N PRO A 17 14.62 4.21 -7.71
CA PRO A 17 13.81 5.10 -8.56
C PRO A 17 13.39 4.52 -9.92
N ALA A 18 14.07 3.47 -10.39
CA ALA A 18 13.70 2.76 -11.62
C ALA A 18 12.54 1.76 -11.42
N ASN A 19 12.22 1.40 -10.18
CA ASN A 19 11.18 0.44 -9.85
C ASN A 19 9.84 1.15 -9.66
N SER A 20 8.82 0.78 -10.45
CA SER A 20 7.48 1.36 -10.31
C SER A 20 6.56 0.55 -9.37
N ASN A 21 7.04 -0.59 -8.87
CA ASN A 21 6.25 -1.51 -8.06
C ASN A 21 6.56 -1.38 -6.57
N PHE A 22 6.27 -0.20 -6.03
CA PHE A 22 6.57 0.18 -4.64
C PHE A 22 6.06 -0.82 -3.60
N GLY A 23 4.89 -1.40 -3.83
CA GLY A 23 4.26 -2.32 -2.87
C GLY A 23 5.01 -3.64 -2.72
N LEU A 24 5.30 -4.28 -3.85
CA LEU A 24 6.05 -5.54 -3.85
C LEU A 24 7.52 -5.33 -3.48
N GLU A 25 8.11 -4.21 -3.90
CA GLU A 25 9.47 -3.82 -3.48
C GLU A 25 9.56 -3.64 -1.96
N ALA A 26 8.60 -2.93 -1.36
CA ALA A 26 8.55 -2.75 0.08
C ALA A 26 8.43 -4.11 0.81
N ALA A 27 7.59 -5.02 0.32
CA ALA A 27 7.44 -6.34 0.91
C ALA A 27 8.76 -7.13 0.89
N ASP A 28 9.46 -7.13 -0.25
CA ASP A 28 10.73 -7.84 -0.41
C ASP A 28 11.84 -7.25 0.48
N LEU A 29 12.08 -5.94 0.39
CA LEU A 29 13.17 -5.27 1.12
C LEU A 29 12.96 -5.24 2.64
N LEU A 30 11.72 -5.29 3.09
CA LEU A 30 11.37 -5.35 4.52
C LEU A 30 11.18 -6.78 5.04
N GLY A 31 11.24 -7.80 4.16
CA GLY A 31 11.02 -9.20 4.52
C GLY A 31 9.60 -9.48 5.05
N LEU A 32 8.60 -8.80 4.48
CA LEU A 32 7.19 -8.92 4.87
C LEU A 32 6.42 -9.81 3.89
N ASP A 33 5.38 -10.46 4.38
CA ASP A 33 4.43 -11.18 3.53
C ASP A 33 3.69 -10.18 2.61
N PRO A 34 3.72 -10.34 1.28
CA PRO A 34 2.98 -9.49 0.34
C PRO A 34 1.47 -9.40 0.62
N ASP A 35 0.87 -10.40 1.28
CA ASP A 35 -0.54 -10.34 1.69
C ASP A 35 -0.79 -9.40 2.89
N GLN A 36 0.28 -9.00 3.58
CA GLN A 36 0.25 -8.07 4.73
C GLN A 36 0.75 -6.66 4.38
N VAL A 37 1.17 -6.44 3.12
CA VAL A 37 1.52 -5.13 2.59
C VAL A 37 0.38 -4.68 1.66
N PHE A 38 -0.11 -3.45 1.86
CA PHE A 38 -1.29 -2.96 1.16
C PHE A 38 -0.94 -1.77 0.27
N LYS A 39 -1.57 -1.71 -0.90
CA LYS A 39 -1.63 -0.51 -1.74
C LYS A 39 -2.97 0.18 -1.55
N THR A 40 -2.93 1.50 -1.66
CA THR A 40 -4.10 2.38 -1.60
C THR A 40 -4.39 2.90 -2.99
N LEU A 41 -5.59 2.65 -3.50
CA LEU A 41 -6.03 3.06 -4.83
C LEU A 41 -7.22 4.01 -4.70
N ILE A 42 -7.23 5.06 -5.51
CA ILE A 42 -8.42 5.88 -5.72
C ILE A 42 -9.16 5.35 -6.94
N VAL A 43 -10.46 5.14 -6.81
CA VAL A 43 -11.33 4.53 -7.81
C VAL A 43 -12.45 5.53 -8.13
N LEU A 44 -12.75 5.69 -9.42
CA LEU A 44 -13.87 6.50 -9.89
C LEU A 44 -14.98 5.56 -10.35
N SER A 45 -16.15 5.64 -9.72
CA SER A 45 -17.35 4.89 -10.06
C SER A 45 -18.46 5.86 -10.46
N GLY A 46 -18.51 6.21 -11.74
CA GLY A 46 -19.36 7.30 -12.22
C GLY A 46 -18.86 8.65 -11.70
N GLU A 47 -19.69 9.35 -10.93
CA GLU A 47 -19.35 10.62 -10.29
C GLU A 47 -18.79 10.44 -8.86
N GLU A 48 -18.76 9.20 -8.34
CA GLU A 48 -18.28 8.92 -6.99
C GLU A 48 -16.79 8.56 -6.98
N GLU A 49 -16.06 9.14 -6.03
CA GLU A 49 -14.66 8.79 -5.74
C GLU A 49 -14.59 7.89 -4.50
N MET A 50 -13.86 6.78 -4.61
CA MET A 50 -13.70 5.80 -3.53
C MET A 50 -12.23 5.49 -3.29
N CYS A 51 -11.90 5.06 -2.07
CA CYS A 51 -10.57 4.60 -1.71
C CYS A 51 -10.62 3.09 -1.44
N ALA A 52 -9.79 2.33 -2.15
CA ALA A 52 -9.64 0.89 -1.96
C ALA A 52 -8.26 0.58 -1.37
N VAL A 53 -8.24 -0.18 -0.28
CA VAL A 53 -7.02 -0.71 0.34
C VAL A 53 -6.96 -2.20 0.06
N VAL A 54 -5.99 -2.63 -0.74
CA VAL A 54 -5.88 -4.02 -1.22
C VAL A 54 -4.46 -4.57 -1.05
N PRO A 55 -4.27 -5.87 -0.82
CA PRO A 55 -2.94 -6.48 -0.77
C PRO A 55 -2.13 -6.20 -2.03
N VAL A 56 -0.81 -6.07 -1.90
CA VAL A 56 0.09 -5.83 -3.05
C VAL A 56 0.22 -7.06 -3.95
N SER A 57 0.00 -8.25 -3.39
CA SER A 57 -0.13 -9.53 -4.11
C SER A 57 -1.37 -9.60 -5.02
N GLY A 58 -2.39 -8.80 -4.73
CA GLY A 58 -3.69 -8.85 -5.39
C GLY A 58 -3.94 -7.71 -6.37
N GLN A 59 -5.07 -7.81 -7.07
CA GLN A 59 -5.62 -6.72 -7.88
C GLN A 59 -7.00 -6.36 -7.36
N LEU A 60 -7.40 -5.10 -7.54
CA LEU A 60 -8.76 -4.68 -7.26
C LEU A 60 -9.69 -5.32 -8.30
N SER A 61 -10.71 -6.03 -7.85
CA SER A 61 -11.79 -6.51 -8.72
C SER A 61 -12.84 -5.41 -8.83
N LEU A 62 -13.12 -4.97 -10.05
CA LEU A 62 -14.09 -3.93 -10.40
C LEU A 62 -15.36 -4.53 -10.99
#